data_AF-A0A954MRB8-F1
#
_entry.id   AF-A0A954MRB8-F1
#
_cell.length_a   1.000
_cell.length_b   1.000
_cell.length_c   1.000
_cell.angle_alpha   90.00
_cell.angle_beta   90.00
_cell.angle_gamma   90.00
#
_symmetry.space_group_name_H-M   'P 1'
#
loop_
_entity.id
_entity.type
_entity.pdbx_description
1 polymer ?
#
loop_
_entity_poly.entity_id
_entity_poly.type
_entity_poly.pdbx_seq_one_letter_code
_entity_poly.pdbx_strand_id
1 'polypeptide(L)'
;YKNTIVLITDKYVHDEDDFAAGSAAVLLFENVSKSGSHNVRLIDATGDPYDSENVAKDDFEKEAIKKLKAGAKQHEQVITKKGKHHLRVVTPVPVVMKKCVMCHDHYADAKEGEPIGAISYTLPID
;
A
#
# COMPACT_ATOMS: atom_id res chain seq x y z
N TYR A 1 9.23 -0.09 -0.41
CA TYR A 1 8.03 -0.88 -0.05
C TYR A 1 7.37 -1.57 -1.23
N LYS A 2 6.93 -0.88 -2.30
CA LYS A 2 6.16 -1.54 -3.39
C LYS A 2 6.85 -2.77 -4.02
N ASN A 3 8.18 -2.72 -4.18
CA ASN A 3 8.95 -3.84 -4.73
C ASN A 3 8.91 -5.08 -3.83
N THR A 4 8.62 -4.92 -2.54
CA THR A 4 8.47 -6.06 -1.63
C THR A 4 7.23 -6.87 -1.96
N ILE A 5 6.10 -6.22 -2.24
CA ILE A 5 4.86 -6.90 -2.68
C ILE A 5 5.13 -7.64 -3.98
N VAL A 6 5.75 -6.96 -4.95
CA VAL A 6 6.08 -7.54 -6.25
C VAL A 6 7.00 -8.76 -6.11
N LEU A 7 8.04 -8.65 -5.29
CA LEU A 7 8.98 -9.75 -5.05
C LEU A 7 8.29 -10.95 -4.36
N ILE A 8 7.40 -10.71 -3.40
CA ILE A 8 6.67 -11.78 -2.73
C ILE A 8 5.78 -12.52 -3.75
N THR A 9 5.00 -11.79 -4.54
CA THR A 9 4.14 -12.39 -5.57
C THR A 9 4.95 -13.14 -6.63
N ASP A 10 6.11 -12.62 -7.05
CA ASP A 10 6.94 -13.28 -8.06
C ASP A 10 7.54 -14.59 -7.54
N LYS A 11 8.08 -14.58 -6.31
CA LYS A 11 8.90 -15.67 -5.77
C LYS A 11 8.17 -16.71 -4.92
N TYR A 12 7.03 -16.35 -4.32
CA TYR A 12 6.38 -17.17 -3.30
C TYR A 12 4.87 -17.35 -3.50
N VAL A 13 4.27 -16.75 -4.53
CA VAL A 13 2.87 -16.98 -4.90
C VAL A 13 2.82 -17.68 -6.25
N HIS A 14 2.37 -18.93 -6.24
CA HIS A 14 2.31 -19.81 -7.40
C HIS A 14 0.86 -20.19 -7.73
N ASP A 15 0.02 -20.39 -6.72
CA ASP A 15 -1.41 -20.69 -6.85
C ASP A 15 -2.25 -20.01 -5.75
N GLU A 16 -3.55 -20.30 -5.74
CA GLU A 16 -4.55 -19.70 -4.84
C GLU A 16 -4.45 -20.18 -3.39
N ASP A 17 -3.77 -21.31 -3.14
CA ASP A 17 -3.59 -21.87 -1.80
C ASP A 17 -2.38 -21.24 -1.07
N ASP A 18 -1.51 -20.53 -1.81
CA ASP A 18 -0.39 -19.80 -1.25
C ASP A 18 -0.81 -18.56 -0.44
N PHE A 19 0.05 -18.16 0.49
CA PHE A 19 -0.19 -16.99 1.31
C PHE A 19 -0.13 -15.69 0.49
N ALA A 20 -1.27 -15.00 0.39
CA ALA A 20 -1.41 -13.80 -0.43
C ALA A 20 -0.35 -12.73 -0.13
N ALA A 21 0.28 -12.20 -1.17
CA ALA A 21 1.36 -11.22 -1.05
C ALA A 21 0.91 -9.92 -0.34
N GLY A 22 -0.35 -9.51 -0.50
CA GLY A 22 -0.93 -8.38 0.21
C GLY A 22 -0.94 -8.62 1.73
N SER A 23 -1.40 -9.79 2.17
CA SER A 23 -1.41 -10.21 3.58
C SER A 23 0.02 -10.30 4.15
N ALA A 24 0.96 -10.85 3.39
CA ALA A 24 2.38 -10.87 3.76
C ALA A 24 2.95 -9.46 3.94
N ALA A 25 2.60 -8.53 3.05
CA ALA A 25 3.04 -7.15 3.15
C ALA A 25 2.43 -6.43 4.37
N VAL A 26 1.16 -6.66 4.68
CA VAL A 26 0.52 -6.14 5.92
C VAL A 26 1.31 -6.61 7.15
N LEU A 27 1.55 -7.92 7.29
CA LEU A 27 2.30 -8.47 8.41
C LEU A 27 3.72 -7.89 8.50
N LEU A 28 4.42 -7.78 7.37
CA LEU A 28 5.75 -7.18 7.35
C LEU A 28 5.71 -5.71 7.78
N PHE A 29 4.78 -4.92 7.25
CA PHE A 29 4.68 -3.49 7.53
C PHE A 29 4.28 -3.21 8.99
N GLU A 30 3.44 -4.05 9.58
CA GLU A 30 3.18 -3.99 11.02
C GLU A 30 4.45 -4.23 11.83
N ASN A 31 5.23 -5.27 11.51
CA ASN A 31 6.46 -5.57 12.23
C ASN A 31 7.51 -4.46 12.05
N VAL A 32 7.64 -3.90 10.84
CA VAL A 32 8.49 -2.73 10.57
C VAL A 32 8.03 -1.53 11.41
N SER A 33 6.72 -1.29 11.53
CA SER A 33 6.19 -0.19 12.33
C SER A 33 6.37 -0.38 13.83
N LYS A 34 6.28 -1.63 14.31
CA LYS A 34 6.46 -1.99 15.73
C LYS A 34 7.92 -1.91 16.18
N SER A 35 8.86 -2.25 15.30
CA SER A 35 10.29 -2.33 15.63
C SER A 35 11.12 -1.13 15.16
N GLY A 36 10.62 -0.37 14.18
CA GLY A 36 11.32 0.73 13.54
C GLY A 36 10.99 2.11 14.10
N SER A 37 11.63 3.13 13.53
CA SER A 37 11.42 4.54 13.86
C SER A 37 10.29 5.20 13.06
N HIS A 38 9.63 4.47 12.18
CA HIS A 38 8.65 4.99 11.23
C HIS A 38 7.46 4.05 11.10
N ASN A 39 6.33 4.60 10.66
CA ASN A 39 5.12 3.82 10.43
C ASN A 39 4.95 3.56 8.94
N VAL A 40 4.51 2.37 8.58
CA VAL A 40 4.16 1.97 7.22
C VAL A 40 2.96 1.04 7.25
N ARG A 41 2.04 1.19 6.30
CA ARG A 41 0.89 0.30 6.13
C ARG A 41 0.44 0.25 4.68
N LEU A 42 -0.20 -0.86 4.32
CA LEU A 42 -0.93 -1.01 3.08
C LEU A 42 -2.34 -0.42 3.27
N ILE A 43 -2.84 0.30 2.27
CA ILE A 43 -4.21 0.78 2.22
C ILE A 43 -4.86 0.37 0.91
N ASP A 44 -6.15 0.10 0.95
CA ASP A 44 -6.93 -0.22 -0.23
C ASP A 44 -7.06 1.02 -1.14
N ALA A 45 -6.99 0.78 -2.44
CA ALA A 45 -7.27 1.80 -3.44
C ALA A 45 -8.45 1.40 -4.33
N THR A 46 -9.02 0.20 -4.23
CA THR A 46 -10.13 -0.22 -5.09
C THR A 46 -11.47 0.38 -4.67
N GLY A 47 -11.68 0.57 -3.36
CA GLY A 47 -12.97 0.86 -2.76
C GLY A 47 -13.65 -0.38 -2.16
N ASP A 48 -13.04 -1.56 -2.29
CA ASP A 48 -13.54 -2.84 -1.74
C ASP A 48 -12.45 -3.53 -0.88
N PRO A 49 -12.15 -2.99 0.31
CA PRO A 49 -11.11 -3.53 1.17
C PRO A 49 -11.56 -4.84 1.83
N TYR A 50 -10.72 -5.89 1.75
CA TYR A 50 -10.92 -7.12 2.53
C TYR A 50 -10.90 -6.91 4.04
N ASP A 51 -10.08 -5.94 4.49
CA ASP A 51 -9.93 -5.60 5.90
C ASP A 51 -10.21 -4.11 6.07
N SER A 52 -11.13 -3.78 6.98
CA SER A 52 -11.48 -2.39 7.31
C SER A 52 -10.27 -1.61 7.86
N GLU A 53 -9.28 -2.30 8.43
CA GLU A 53 -8.02 -1.71 8.84
C GLU A 53 -7.15 -1.23 7.67
N ASN A 54 -7.46 -1.61 6.43
CA ASN A 54 -6.79 -1.11 5.22
C ASN A 54 -7.52 0.09 4.59
N VAL A 55 -8.64 0.54 5.15
CA VAL A 55 -9.31 1.77 4.70
C VAL A 55 -8.42 2.99 4.98
N ALA A 56 -8.45 3.97 4.09
CA ALA A 56 -7.82 5.28 4.29
C ALA A 56 -8.40 5.99 5.53
N LYS A 57 -7.56 6.25 6.52
CA LYS A 57 -7.98 6.66 7.88
C LYS A 57 -8.17 8.17 8.02
N ASP A 58 -7.46 8.98 7.25
CA ASP A 58 -7.51 10.43 7.35
C ASP A 58 -7.60 11.13 5.99
N ASP A 59 -7.76 12.46 6.02
CA ASP A 59 -7.94 13.26 4.82
C ASP A 59 -6.72 13.21 3.90
N PHE A 60 -5.51 13.07 4.45
CA PHE A 60 -4.29 12.91 3.66
C PHE A 60 -4.30 11.59 2.88
N GLU A 61 -4.64 10.47 3.51
CA GLU A 61 -4.74 9.17 2.82
C GLU A 61 -5.86 9.18 1.78
N LYS A 62 -7.03 9.76 2.10
CA LYS A 62 -8.14 9.88 1.15
C LYS A 62 -7.78 10.73 -0.06
N GLU A 63 -7.10 11.85 0.16
CA GLU A 63 -6.61 12.73 -0.92
C GLU A 63 -5.53 12.03 -1.74
N ALA A 64 -4.62 11.29 -1.09
CA ALA A 64 -3.61 10.50 -1.76
C ALA A 64 -4.25 9.51 -2.73
N ILE A 65 -5.22 8.70 -2.29
CA ILE A 65 -5.91 7.74 -3.16
C ILE A 65 -6.51 8.42 -4.39
N LYS A 66 -7.18 9.58 -4.22
CA LYS A 66 -7.72 10.36 -5.34
C LYS A 66 -6.62 10.78 -6.33
N LYS A 67 -5.50 11.33 -5.82
CA LYS A 67 -4.37 11.76 -6.65
C LYS A 67 -3.70 10.60 -7.38
N LEU A 68 -3.52 9.47 -6.71
CA LEU A 68 -2.93 8.26 -7.29
C LEU A 68 -3.82 7.68 -8.40
N LYS A 69 -5.14 7.60 -8.19
CA LYS A 69 -6.10 7.23 -9.24
C LYS A 69 -6.10 8.18 -10.43
N ALA A 70 -5.79 9.46 -10.21
CA ALA A 70 -5.60 10.45 -11.26
C ALA A 70 -4.22 10.38 -11.96
N GLY A 71 -3.38 9.38 -11.63
CA GLY A 71 -2.09 9.14 -12.27
C GLY A 71 -0.89 9.79 -11.57
N ALA A 72 -1.06 10.36 -10.37
CA ALA A 72 0.08 10.84 -9.61
C ALA A 72 1.02 9.69 -9.21
N LYS A 73 2.34 9.92 -9.27
CA LYS A 73 3.34 8.90 -8.89
C LYS A 73 3.40 8.67 -7.38
N GLN A 74 3.09 9.70 -6.61
CA GLN A 74 3.07 9.71 -5.14
C GLN A 74 2.34 10.96 -4.64
N HIS A 75 1.97 10.95 -3.36
CA HIS A 75 1.51 12.13 -2.62
C HIS A 75 2.31 12.29 -1.33
N GLU A 76 2.75 13.52 -1.03
CA GLU A 76 3.67 13.80 0.07
C GLU A 76 3.19 15.02 0.89
N GLN A 77 3.52 15.00 2.18
CA GLN A 77 3.27 16.12 3.09
C GLN A 77 4.28 16.09 4.25
N VAL A 78 4.86 17.25 4.57
CA VAL A 78 5.63 17.42 5.81
C VAL A 78 4.66 17.78 6.95
N ILE A 79 4.77 17.09 8.07
CA ILE A 79 4.00 17.35 9.29
C ILE A 79 4.92 17.50 10.49
N THR A 80 4.44 18.19 11.52
CA THR A 80 5.13 18.27 12.82
C THR A 80 4.39 17.39 13.82
N LYS A 81 5.09 16.38 14.37
CA LYS A 81 4.59 15.50 15.44
C LYS A 81 5.50 15.61 16.64
N LYS A 82 4.95 16.03 17.79
CA LYS A 82 5.70 16.19 19.05
C LYS A 82 6.99 17.03 18.88
N GLY A 83 6.92 18.10 18.10
CA GLY A 83 8.05 19.00 17.84
C GLY A 83 9.10 18.47 16.85
N LYS A 84 8.91 17.30 16.24
CA LYS A 84 9.79 16.75 15.20
C LYS A 84 9.11 16.73 13.84
N HIS A 85 9.86 17.04 12.79
CA HIS A 85 9.38 16.98 11.42
C HIS A 85 9.32 15.54 10.93
N HIS A 86 8.24 15.22 10.25
CA HIS A 86 8.04 13.93 9.60
C HIS A 86 7.55 14.15 8.18
N LEU A 87 8.05 13.33 7.25
CA LEU A 87 7.53 13.22 5.91
C LEU A 87 6.49 12.10 5.86
N ARG A 88 5.25 12.44 5.51
CA ARG A 88 4.24 11.48 5.09
C ARG A 88 4.35 11.29 3.59
N VAL A 89 4.28 10.03 3.14
CA VAL A 89 4.28 9.68 1.74
C VAL A 89 3.24 8.59 1.50
N VAL A 90 2.56 8.67 0.36
CA VAL A 90 1.73 7.58 -0.17
C VAL A 90 2.18 7.27 -1.59
N THR A 91 2.50 5.99 -1.84
CA THR A 91 2.88 5.49 -3.18
C THR A 91 1.92 4.42 -3.66
N PRO A 92 1.60 4.34 -4.96
CA PRO A 92 0.65 3.35 -5.47
C PRO A 92 1.26 1.95 -5.48
N VAL A 93 0.40 0.95 -5.29
CA VAL A 93 0.62 -0.46 -5.62
C VAL A 93 -0.14 -0.72 -6.92
N PRO A 94 0.52 -0.61 -8.09
CA PRO A 94 -0.14 -0.83 -9.37
C PRO A 94 -0.43 -2.31 -9.61
N VAL A 95 -1.46 -2.60 -10.41
CA VAL A 95 -1.61 -3.91 -11.05
C VAL A 95 -0.47 -4.09 -12.04
N VAL A 96 0.50 -4.92 -11.68
CA VAL A 96 1.70 -5.16 -12.50
C VAL A 96 1.87 -6.62 -12.89
N MET A 97 1.06 -7.53 -12.35
CA MET A 97 1.16 -8.95 -12.61
C MET A 97 -0.23 -9.59 -12.70
N LYS A 98 -0.40 -10.50 -13.67
CA LYS A 98 -1.62 -11.32 -13.79
C LYS A 98 -1.92 -12.12 -12.51
N LYS A 99 -0.87 -12.50 -11.77
CA LYS A 99 -0.97 -13.20 -10.49
C LYS A 99 -1.71 -12.41 -9.41
N CYS A 100 -1.83 -11.08 -9.50
CA CYS A 100 -2.59 -10.31 -8.52
C CYS A 100 -4.08 -10.66 -8.55
N VAL A 101 -4.61 -11.06 -9.71
CA VAL A 101 -6.03 -11.42 -9.90
C VAL A 101 -6.35 -12.81 -9.33
N MET A 102 -5.34 -13.68 -9.22
CA MET A 102 -5.49 -15.07 -8.74
C MET A 102 -6.18 -15.15 -7.37
N CYS A 103 -5.80 -14.29 -6.42
CA CYS A 103 -6.41 -14.28 -5.09
C CYS A 103 -7.55 -13.23 -4.97
N HIS A 104 -7.71 -12.38 -5.99
CA HIS A 104 -8.49 -11.16 -5.92
C HIS A 104 -9.19 -10.90 -7.25
N ASP A 105 -10.27 -11.65 -7.50
CA ASP A 105 -11.00 -11.62 -8.78
C ASP A 105 -11.43 -10.21 -9.22
N HIS A 106 -11.81 -9.35 -8.28
CA HIS A 106 -12.21 -7.98 -8.57
C HIS A 106 -11.07 -7.10 -9.13
N TYR A 107 -9.80 -7.55 -9.03
CA TYR A 107 -8.69 -6.90 -9.73
C TYR A 107 -8.68 -7.21 -11.24
N ALA A 108 -9.48 -8.16 -11.73
CA ALA A 108 -9.58 -8.47 -13.16
C ALA A 108 -10.06 -7.26 -13.98
N ASP A 109 -10.89 -6.41 -13.39
CA ASP A 109 -11.44 -5.22 -14.02
C ASP A 109 -10.51 -4.00 -13.93
N ALA A 110 -9.44 -4.08 -13.11
CA ALA A 110 -8.49 -3.01 -12.96
C ALA A 110 -7.60 -2.89 -14.20
N LYS A 111 -7.43 -1.66 -14.69
CA LYS A 111 -6.60 -1.40 -15.87
C LYS A 111 -5.12 -1.60 -15.53
N GLU A 112 -4.32 -1.92 -16.54
CA GLU A 112 -2.87 -1.98 -16.36
C GLU A 112 -2.34 -0.65 -15.79
N GLY A 113 -1.56 -0.74 -14.70
CA GLY A 113 -1.06 0.43 -13.99
C GLY A 113 -2.07 1.13 -13.06
N GLU A 114 -3.33 0.70 -13.03
CA GLU A 114 -4.30 1.19 -12.05
C GLU A 114 -3.87 0.80 -10.62
N PRO A 115 -3.93 1.73 -9.64
CA PRO A 115 -3.63 1.39 -8.26
C PRO A 115 -4.72 0.50 -7.67
N ILE A 116 -4.38 -0.74 -7.31
CA ILE A 116 -5.24 -1.64 -6.49
C ILE A 116 -5.02 -1.44 -5.00
N GLY A 117 -3.88 -0.89 -4.63
CA GLY A 117 -3.59 -0.46 -3.27
C GLY A 117 -2.66 0.73 -3.26
N ALA A 118 -2.33 1.19 -2.07
CA ALA A 118 -1.28 2.17 -1.85
C ALA A 118 -0.53 1.89 -0.55
N ILE A 119 0.69 2.37 -0.45
CA ILE A 119 1.53 2.21 0.73
C ILE A 119 1.68 3.59 1.36
N SER A 120 1.10 3.75 2.56
CA SER A 120 1.15 4.96 3.37
C SER A 120 2.27 4.80 4.39
N TYR A 121 3.20 5.74 4.45
CA TYR A 121 4.29 5.72 5.43
C TYR A 121 4.63 7.12 5.95
N THR A 122 5.11 7.18 7.19
CA THR A 122 5.51 8.41 7.86
C THR A 122 6.89 8.23 8.46
N LEU A 123 7.86 8.99 7.97
CA LEU A 123 9.29 8.91 8.32
C LEU A 123 9.71 10.18 9.09
N PRO A 124 10.53 10.09 10.14
CA PRO A 124 11.21 11.27 10.68
C PRO A 124 12.20 11.82 9.65
N ILE A 125 12.37 13.15 9.59
CA ILE A 125 13.30 13.81 8.65
C ILE A 125 14.30 14.75 9.32
N ASP A 126 14.40 14.66 10.65
CA ASP A 126 15.37 15.37 11.48
C ASP A 126 16.35 14.37 12.14
#